data_AF-A0A257PIY8-F1
#
_entry.id   AF-A0A257PIY8-F1
#
_cell.length_a   1.000
_cell.length_b   1.000
_cell.length_c   1.000
_cell.angle_alpha   90.00
_cell.angle_beta   90.00
_cell.angle_gamma   90.00
#
_symmetry.space_group_name_H-M   'P 1'
#
loop_
_entity.id
_entity.type
_entity.pdbx_description
1 polymer ?
#
loop_
_entity_poly.entity_id
_entity_poly.type
_entity_poly.pdbx_seq_one_letter_code
_entity_poly.pdbx_strand_id
1 'polypeptide(L)'
;MHQELRAAAARYDAAGGRVVVELVNGCAYAFPSWMVPALAGAPPAVLAEVMVGGVGFELEWPRLACSLHVPGLLTGLFGTKEQIMREAAREAGRVRSPAKAAAARRNGAKGGRPRKVG
;
A
#
# COMPACT_ATOMS: atom_id res chain seq x y z
N MET A 1 -7.32 6.42 -5.42
CA MET A 1 -6.09 5.58 -5.41
C MET A 1 -5.86 4.83 -4.09
N HIS A 2 -6.44 5.22 -2.94
CA HIS A 2 -6.23 4.51 -1.66
C HIS A 2 -7.15 3.30 -1.41
N GLN A 3 -8.20 3.10 -2.22
CA GLN A 3 -9.18 2.03 -1.97
C GLN A 3 -8.64 0.62 -2.19
N GLU A 4 -7.59 0.43 -3.00
CA GLU A 4 -7.06 -0.88 -3.37
C GLU A 4 -6.18 -1.52 -2.28
N LEU A 5 -5.63 -0.71 -1.37
CA LEU A 5 -4.78 -1.16 -0.25
C LEU A 5 -5.58 -1.41 1.04
N ARG A 6 -6.87 -1.71 0.91
CA ARG A 6 -7.73 -2.06 2.04
C ARG A 6 -7.73 -3.57 2.24
N ALA A 7 -7.67 -4.01 3.49
CA ALA A 7 -7.93 -5.39 3.87
C ALA A 7 -9.42 -5.71 3.65
N ALA A 8 -9.66 -6.79 2.91
CA ALA A 8 -10.93 -7.50 2.85
C ALA A 8 -11.04 -8.51 3.99
N ALA A 9 -9.94 -9.18 4.33
CA ALA A 9 -9.84 -10.13 5.43
C ALA A 9 -8.42 -10.16 6.00
N ALA A 10 -8.29 -10.65 7.23
CA ALA A 10 -7.01 -10.94 7.84
C ALA A 10 -7.11 -12.21 8.70
N ARG A 11 -6.01 -12.97 8.77
CA ARG A 11 -5.89 -14.14 9.65
C ARG A 11 -4.45 -14.32 10.11
N TYR A 12 -4.28 -15.06 11.20
CA TYR A 12 -2.98 -15.56 11.60
C TYR A 12 -2.79 -17.01 11.10
N ASP A 13 -1.72 -17.23 10.36
CA ASP A 13 -1.23 -18.57 10.00
C ASP A 13 -0.19 -18.99 11.05
N ALA A 14 -0.63 -19.83 11.98
CA ALA A 14 0.20 -20.33 13.07
C ALA A 14 1.31 -21.29 12.59
N ALA A 15 1.08 -22.03 11.49
CA ALA A 15 2.08 -22.94 10.95
C ALA A 15 3.25 -22.15 10.33
N GLY A 16 2.93 -21.05 9.64
CA GLY A 16 3.93 -20.14 9.05
C GLY A 16 4.45 -19.07 10.01
N GLY A 17 3.80 -18.85 11.16
CA GLY A 17 4.10 -17.77 12.09
C GLY A 17 3.83 -16.37 11.50
N ARG A 18 2.80 -16.23 10.66
CA ARG A 18 2.56 -15.03 9.83
C ARG A 18 1.16 -14.47 10.00
N VAL A 19 1.04 -13.15 9.90
CA VAL A 19 -0.24 -12.50 9.65
C VAL A 19 -0.42 -12.45 8.13
N VAL A 20 -1.56 -12.93 7.65
CA VAL A 20 -1.96 -12.90 6.25
C VAL A 20 -3.11 -11.92 6.10
N VAL A 21 -2.97 -10.99 5.17
CA VAL A 21 -3.93 -9.93 4.85
C VAL A 21 -4.37 -10.13 3.41
N GLU A 22 -5.66 -10.35 3.20
CA GLU A 22 -6.29 -10.40 1.88
C GLU A 22 -6.79 -9.00 1.55
N LEU A 23 -6.35 -8.45 0.44
CA LEU A 23 -6.71 -7.11 0.01
C LEU A 23 -7.92 -7.13 -0.92
N VAL A 24 -8.67 -6.03 -0.96
CA VAL A 24 -9.87 -5.90 -1.82
C VAL A 24 -9.57 -6.02 -3.32
N ASN A 25 -8.32 -5.87 -3.74
CA ASN A 25 -7.88 -6.05 -5.12
C ASN A 25 -7.55 -7.52 -5.48
N GLY A 26 -7.78 -8.46 -4.55
CA GLY A 26 -7.51 -9.89 -4.74
C GLY A 26 -6.07 -10.33 -4.46
N CYS A 27 -5.16 -9.39 -4.16
CA CYS A 27 -3.81 -9.74 -3.72
C CYS A 27 -3.80 -10.14 -2.24
N ALA A 28 -2.83 -10.95 -1.84
CA ALA A 28 -2.55 -11.24 -0.44
C ALA A 28 -1.16 -10.74 -0.06
N TYR A 29 -1.05 -10.20 1.16
CA TYR A 29 0.20 -9.80 1.77
C TYR A 29 0.38 -10.56 3.08
N ALA A 30 1.55 -11.18 3.27
CA ALA A 30 1.85 -11.94 4.49
C ALA A 30 3.18 -11.48 5.08
N PHE A 31 3.20 -11.30 6.40
CA PHE A 31 4.41 -10.92 7.13
C PHE A 31 4.54 -11.72 8.42
N PRO A 32 5.76 -12.12 8.82
CA PRO A 32 5.99 -12.74 10.10
C PRO A 32 5.64 -11.81 11.26
N SER A 33 4.92 -12.31 12.26
CA SER A 33 4.49 -11.50 13.41
C SER A 33 5.67 -10.94 14.21
N TRP A 34 6.80 -11.68 14.26
CA TRP A 34 7.99 -11.28 15.01
C TRP A 34 8.72 -10.04 14.44
N MET A 35 8.44 -9.62 13.20
CA MET A 35 8.98 -8.36 12.66
C MET A 35 8.27 -7.13 13.18
N VAL A 36 7.06 -7.28 13.73
CA VAL A 36 6.30 -6.17 14.29
C VAL A 36 6.50 -6.19 15.81
N PRO A 37 7.17 -5.20 16.41
CA PRO A 37 7.46 -5.20 17.85
C PRO A 37 6.21 -5.36 18.73
N ALA A 38 5.07 -4.79 18.31
CA ALA A 38 3.80 -4.91 19.02
C ALA A 38 3.21 -6.34 19.02
N LEU A 39 3.62 -7.20 18.10
CA LEU A 39 3.16 -8.58 17.95
C LEU A 39 4.22 -9.61 18.37
N ALA A 40 5.47 -9.18 18.53
CA ALA A 40 6.60 -10.05 18.79
C ALA A 40 6.43 -10.76 20.16
N GLY A 41 6.52 -12.09 20.15
CA GLY A 41 6.37 -12.91 21.35
C GLY A 41 4.92 -13.11 21.83
N ALA A 42 3.93 -12.52 21.17
CA ALA A 42 2.53 -12.77 21.51
C ALA A 42 2.14 -14.24 21.20
N PRO A 43 1.32 -14.89 22.06
CA PRO A 43 0.87 -16.26 21.82
C PRO A 43 0.09 -16.40 20.51
N PRO A 44 0.17 -17.52 19.80
CA PRO A 44 -0.60 -17.77 18.58
C PRO A 44 -2.11 -17.53 18.74
N ALA A 45 -2.68 -17.90 19.90
CA ALA A 45 -4.09 -17.67 20.19
C ALA A 45 -4.44 -16.18 20.24
N VAL A 46 -3.56 -15.32 20.78
CA VAL A 46 -3.74 -13.86 20.78
C VAL A 46 -3.59 -13.31 19.38
N LEU A 47 -2.58 -13.77 18.63
CA LEU A 47 -2.33 -13.31 17.25
C LEU A 47 -3.47 -13.70 16.30
N ALA A 48 -4.15 -14.81 16.56
CA ALA A 48 -5.32 -15.26 15.80
C ALA A 48 -6.57 -14.38 16.01
N GLU A 49 -6.60 -13.54 17.03
CA GLU A 49 -7.68 -12.57 17.27
C GLU A 49 -7.58 -11.33 16.36
N VAL A 50 -6.73 -11.36 15.32
CA VAL A 50 -6.63 -10.28 14.34
C VAL A 50 -7.98 -9.97 13.71
N MET A 51 -8.36 -8.70 13.70
CA MET A 51 -9.59 -8.21 13.07
C MET A 51 -9.26 -7.11 12.06
N VAL A 52 -10.11 -7.00 11.05
CA VAL A 52 -10.04 -5.87 10.10
C VAL A 52 -10.91 -4.74 10.63
N GLY A 53 -10.28 -3.60 10.93
CA GLY A 53 -10.90 -2.39 11.43
C GLY A 53 -10.84 -1.24 10.43
N GLY A 54 -11.36 -0.07 10.84
CA GLY A 54 -11.21 1.18 10.09
C GLY A 54 -11.65 1.10 8.62
N VAL A 55 -12.75 0.40 8.30
CA VAL A 55 -13.23 0.21 6.92
C VAL A 55 -12.19 -0.48 6.00
N GLY A 56 -11.35 -1.33 6.57
CA GLY A 56 -10.29 -2.06 5.87
C GLY A 56 -8.91 -1.42 5.93
N PHE A 57 -8.73 -0.30 6.63
CA PHE A 57 -7.43 0.37 6.74
C PHE A 57 -6.62 -0.03 7.96
N GLU A 58 -7.22 -0.72 8.93
CA GLU A 58 -6.54 -1.13 10.17
C GLU A 58 -6.62 -2.65 10.36
N LEU A 59 -5.57 -3.22 10.94
CA LEU A 59 -5.58 -4.54 11.56
C LEU A 59 -5.51 -4.36 13.06
N GLU A 60 -6.41 -4.96 13.80
CA GLU A 60 -6.55 -4.73 15.24
C GLU A 60 -6.40 -6.03 16.03
N TRP A 61 -5.73 -5.94 17.17
CA TRP A 61 -5.65 -7.02 18.16
C TRP A 61 -6.13 -6.50 19.52
N PRO A 62 -7.37 -6.83 19.95
CA PRO A 62 -7.96 -6.27 21.17
C PRO A 62 -7.11 -6.51 22.42
N ARG A 63 -6.60 -7.72 22.61
CA ARG A 63 -5.81 -8.09 23.79
C ARG A 63 -4.40 -7.49 23.82
N LEU A 64 -3.90 -7.06 22.67
CA LEU A 64 -2.63 -6.36 22.57
C LEU A 64 -2.80 -4.84 22.62
N ALA A 65 -4.06 -4.36 22.59
CA ALA A 65 -4.40 -2.95 22.46
C ALA A 65 -3.62 -2.25 21.33
N CYS A 66 -3.41 -2.95 20.21
CA CYS A 66 -2.63 -2.46 19.09
C CYS A 66 -3.42 -2.49 17.77
N SER A 67 -3.18 -1.49 16.93
CA SER A 67 -3.63 -1.46 15.54
C SER A 67 -2.47 -1.22 14.58
N LEU A 68 -2.57 -1.77 13.37
CA LEU A 68 -1.60 -1.57 12.28
C LEU A 68 -2.30 -1.03 11.04
N HIS A 69 -1.76 0.07 10.51
CA HIS A 69 -2.28 0.68 9.30
C HIS A 69 -1.90 -0.11 8.04
N VAL A 70 -2.88 -0.68 7.34
CA VAL A 70 -2.69 -1.59 6.18
C VAL A 70 -1.89 -0.94 5.05
N PRO A 71 -2.22 0.29 4.58
CA PRO A 71 -1.38 0.96 3.58
C PRO A 71 0.07 1.15 4.05
N GLY A 72 0.29 1.43 5.34
CA GLY A 72 1.63 1.64 5.91
C GLY A 72 2.50 0.38 5.83
N LEU A 73 1.91 -0.79 6.13
CA LEU A 73 2.56 -2.09 6.02
C LEU A 73 3.04 -2.37 4.59
N LEU A 74 2.23 -1.99 3.59
CA LEU A 74 2.51 -2.23 2.18
C LEU A 74 3.52 -1.21 1.63
N THR A 75 3.43 0.06 2.01
CA THR A 75 4.39 1.09 1.58
C THR A 75 5.80 0.85 2.14
N GLY A 76 5.92 0.16 3.28
CA GLY A 76 7.24 -0.29 3.78
C GLY A 76 7.94 -1.29 2.84
N LEU A 77 7.18 -2.05 2.05
CA LEU A 77 7.71 -3.03 1.09
C LEU A 77 7.83 -2.51 -0.35
N PHE A 78 6.89 -1.67 -0.79
CA PHE A 78 6.83 -1.21 -2.19
C PHE A 78 7.61 0.09 -2.47
N GLY A 79 8.42 0.54 -1.50
CA GLY A 79 9.20 1.77 -1.56
C GLY A 79 8.50 2.95 -0.91
N THR A 80 9.24 4.04 -0.68
CA THR A 80 8.69 5.24 -0.02
C THR A 80 7.45 5.73 -0.76
N LYS A 81 6.54 6.44 -0.07
CA LYS A 81 5.34 7.04 -0.67
C LYS A 81 5.68 7.79 -1.97
N GLU A 82 6.84 8.45 -2.03
CA GLU A 82 7.32 9.14 -3.22
C GLU A 82 7.63 8.20 -4.39
N GLN A 83 8.19 7.01 -4.15
CA GLN A 83 8.46 6.03 -5.20
C GLN A 83 7.17 5.46 -5.79
N ILE A 84 6.21 5.11 -4.94
CA ILE A 84 4.89 4.62 -5.35
C ILE A 84 4.15 5.70 -6.13
N MET A 85 4.15 6.94 -5.64
CA MET A 85 3.52 8.07 -6.33
C MET A 85 4.21 8.38 -7.66
N ARG A 86 5.54 8.26 -7.75
CA ARG A 86 6.28 8.42 -9.01
C ARG A 86 5.87 7.37 -10.04
N GLU A 87 5.77 6.11 -9.64
CA GLU A 87 5.39 5.04 -10.57
C GLU A 87 3.92 5.17 -11.01
N ALA A 88 3.02 5.49 -10.08
CA ALA A 88 1.62 5.81 -10.39
C ALA A 88 1.50 7.01 -11.36
N ALA A 89 2.27 8.08 -11.13
CA ALA A 89 2.31 9.23 -12.03
C ALA A 89 2.91 8.87 -13.40
N ARG A 90 3.90 7.98 -13.45
CA ARG A 90 4.49 7.46 -14.70
C ARG A 90 3.44 6.71 -15.51
N GLU A 91 2.68 5.82 -14.87
CA GLU A 91 1.65 5.02 -15.53
C GLU A 91 0.46 5.89 -15.97
N ALA A 92 -0.02 6.81 -15.11
CA ALA A 92 -1.02 7.81 -15.49
C ALA A 92 -0.52 8.72 -16.63
N GLY A 93 0.78 9.03 -16.64
CA GLY A 93 1.50 9.73 -17.71
C GLY A 93 1.52 8.95 -19.04
N ARG A 94 1.51 7.62 -18.97
CA ARG A 94 1.56 6.70 -20.12
C ARG A 94 0.24 6.61 -20.88
N VAL A 95 -0.89 6.85 -20.21
CA VAL A 95 -2.22 6.89 -20.86
C VAL A 95 -2.24 7.98 -21.94
N ARG A 96 -2.28 7.56 -23.21
CA ARG A 96 -2.33 8.43 -24.40
C ARG A 96 -3.80 8.62 -24.80
N SER A 97 -4.42 9.72 -24.38
CA SER A 97 -5.74 10.12 -24.89
C SER A 97 -5.62 11.23 -25.94
N PRO A 98 -6.58 11.37 -26.87
CA PRO A 98 -6.60 12.47 -27.85
C PRO A 98 -6.57 13.86 -27.18
N ALA A 99 -7.28 14.02 -26.07
CA ALA A 99 -7.29 15.24 -25.27
C ALA A 99 -5.90 15.56 -24.69
N LYS A 100 -5.18 14.55 -24.20
CA LYS A 100 -3.82 14.70 -23.68
C LYS A 100 -2.82 15.03 -24.80
N ALA A 101 -2.98 14.46 -25.98
CA ALA A 101 -2.18 14.79 -27.16
C ALA A 101 -2.42 16.24 -27.61
N ALA A 102 -3.68 16.70 -27.65
CA ALA A 102 -4.02 18.08 -27.96
C ALA A 102 -3.44 19.07 -26.93
N ALA A 103 -3.53 18.74 -25.64
CA ALA A 103 -2.94 19.53 -24.56
C ALA A 103 -1.41 19.60 -24.65
N ALA A 104 -0.74 18.48 -24.94
CA ALA A 104 0.71 18.43 -25.11
C ALA A 104 1.18 19.30 -26.28
N ARG A 105 0.46 19.31 -27.42
CA ARG A 105 0.76 20.19 -28.56
C ARG A 105 0.62 21.67 -28.18
N ARG A 106 -0.47 22.05 -27.50
CA ARG A 106 -0.68 23.42 -27.01
C ARG A 106 0.40 23.86 -26.04
N ASN A 107 0.84 22.97 -25.15
CA ASN A 107 1.91 23.26 -24.19
C ASN A 107 3.28 23.37 -24.87
N GLY A 108 3.57 22.52 -25.86
CA GLY A 108 4.78 22.63 -26.67
C GLY A 108 4.88 23.94 -27.45
N ALA A 109 3.74 24.49 -27.92
CA ALA A 109 3.68 25.77 -28.61
C ALA A 109 3.99 26.98 -27.69
N LYS A 110 3.88 26.83 -26.36
CA LYS A 110 4.15 27.88 -25.38
C LYS A 110 5.61 27.93 -24.89
N GLY A 111 6.48 27.11 -25.48
CA GLY A 111 7.92 27.06 -25.15
C GLY A 111 8.29 25.78 -24.40
N GLY A 112 9.10 24.95 -25.05
CA GLY A 112 9.66 23.74 -24.44
C GLY A 112 10.72 24.02 -23.38
N ARG A 113 11.25 22.95 -22.76
CA ARG A 113 12.28 23.01 -21.72
C ARG A 113 13.47 23.88 -22.21
N PRO A 114 13.79 25.01 -21.55
CA PRO A 114 14.93 25.85 -21.91
C PRO A 114 16.21 25.00 -21.96
N ARG A 115 17.06 25.21 -22.98
CA ARG A 115 18.37 24.55 -23.03
C ARG A 115 19.15 24.96 -21.78
N LYS A 116 19.73 23.98 -21.09
CA LYS A 116 20.74 24.25 -20.07
C LYS A 116 21.91 24.91 -20.79
N VAL A 117 22.08 26.20 -20.55
CA VAL A 117 23.31 26.93 -20.90
C VAL A 117 24.42 26.30 -20.07
N GLY A 118 25.48 25.86 -20.77
CA GLY A 118 26.68 25.28 -20.16
C GLY A 118 27.48 26.32 -19.39
#